data_AF-A9T5J4-F1
#
_entry.id   AF-A9T5J4-F1
#
_cell.length_a   1.000
_cell.length_b   1.000
_cell.length_c   1.000
_cell.angle_alpha   90.00
_cell.angle_beta   90.00
_cell.angle_gamma   90.00
#
_symmetry.space_group_name_H-M   'P 1'
#
loop_
_entity.id
_entity.type
_entity.pdbx_description
1 polymer ?
#
loop_
_entity_poly.entity_id
_entity_poly.type
_entity_poly.pdbx_seq_one_letter_code
_entity_poly.pdbx_strand_id
1 'polypeptide(L)'
;MGRVDFGIGVVGALLLMHSAVSTIEYRSALKIREEDFTYPPIQVVVEVAVSLLLFLWAALKVPGSFLPILPDAEANRVTMLCANLDFMTFNHRGKLFEPEVGEAKFS
;
A
#
# COMPACT_ATOMS: atom_id res chain seq x y z
N MET A 1 -5.89 6.19 2.38
CA MET A 1 -5.92 5.93 0.92
C MET A 1 -5.93 7.25 0.18
N GLY A 2 -4.82 7.63 -0.45
CA GLY A 2 -4.77 8.87 -1.24
C GLY A 2 -5.47 8.63 -2.57
N ARG A 3 -6.51 9.43 -2.88
CA ARG A 3 -7.15 9.43 -4.21
C ARG A 3 -6.12 9.67 -5.34
N VAL A 4 -5.03 10.36 -5.01
CA VAL A 4 -3.90 10.63 -5.88
C VAL A 4 -3.08 9.38 -6.18
N ASP A 5 -2.75 8.56 -5.17
CA ASP A 5 -1.93 7.34 -5.35
C ASP A 5 -2.61 6.34 -6.29
N PHE A 6 -3.93 6.19 -6.14
CA PHE A 6 -4.72 5.35 -7.05
C PHE A 6 -4.72 5.90 -8.48
N GLY A 7 -4.88 7.23 -8.65
CA GLY A 7 -4.79 7.88 -9.95
C GLY A 7 -3.42 7.68 -10.63
N ILE A 8 -2.34 7.79 -9.86
CA ILE A 8 -0.97 7.51 -10.34
C ILE A 8 -0.85 6.06 -10.82
N GLY A 9 -1.44 5.11 -10.08
CA GLY A 9 -1.44 3.69 -10.46
C GLY A 9 -2.17 3.43 -11.78
N VAL A 10 -3.34 4.06 -11.99
CA VAL A 10 -4.10 3.95 -13.24
C VAL A 10 -3.30 4.53 -14.41
N VAL A 11 -2.69 5.71 -14.24
CA VAL A 11 -1.84 6.31 -15.27
C VAL A 11 -0.62 5.43 -15.56
N GLY A 12 0.04 4.89 -14.53
CA GLY A 12 1.14 3.95 -14.68
C GLY A 12 0.74 2.71 -15.48
N ALA A 13 -0.42 2.13 -15.20
CA ALA A 13 -0.94 0.97 -15.95
C ALA A 13 -1.27 1.29 -17.41
N LEU A 14 -1.86 2.46 -17.69
CA LEU A 14 -2.14 2.91 -19.05
C LEU A 14 -0.86 3.14 -19.86
N LEU A 15 0.16 3.75 -19.24
CA LEU A 15 1.47 3.92 -19.87
C LEU A 15 2.14 2.56 -20.12
N LEU A 16 2.03 1.62 -19.18
CA LEU A 16 2.58 0.26 -19.35
C LEU A 16 1.92 -0.45 -20.55
N MET A 17 0.60 -0.30 -20.69
CA MET A 17 -0.15 -0.81 -21.84
C MET A 17 0.28 -0.14 -23.14
N HIS A 18 0.49 1.19 -23.13
CA HIS A 18 0.99 1.92 -24.29
C HIS A 18 2.37 1.40 -24.73
N SER A 19 3.32 1.25 -23.81
CA SER A 19 4.65 0.72 -24.14
C SER A 19 4.61 -0.73 -24.65
N ALA A 20 3.66 -1.54 -24.18
CA ALA A 20 3.44 -2.89 -24.71
C ALA A 20 2.99 -2.84 -26.19
N VAL A 21 2.05 -1.95 -26.53
CA VAL A 21 1.62 -1.74 -27.92
C VAL A 21 2.80 -1.26 -28.78
N SER A 22 3.56 -0.25 -28.33
CA SER A 22 4.74 0.26 -29.04
C SER A 22 5.79 -0.83 -29.30
N THR A 23 5.98 -1.75 -28.34
CA THR A 23 6.89 -2.90 -28.51
C THR A 23 6.38 -3.89 -29.55
N ILE A 24 5.08 -4.17 -29.56
CA ILE A 24 4.44 -5.07 -30.54
C ILE A 24 4.54 -4.48 -31.94
N GLU A 25 4.24 -3.20 -32.10
CA GLU A 25 4.32 -2.49 -33.38
C GLU A 25 5.76 -2.46 -33.92
N TYR A 26 6.74 -2.13 -33.07
CA TYR A 26 8.15 -2.16 -33.44
C TYR A 26 8.59 -3.54 -33.95
N ARG A 27 8.18 -4.60 -33.23
CA ARG A 27 8.49 -5.97 -33.64
C ARG A 27 7.79 -6.36 -34.94
N SER A 28 6.56 -5.89 -35.15
CA SER A 28 5.82 -6.11 -36.39
C SER A 28 6.51 -5.41 -37.58
N ALA A 29 6.96 -4.18 -37.39
CA ALA A 29 7.67 -3.41 -38.41
C ALA A 29 8.98 -4.09 -38.84
N LEU A 30 9.77 -4.59 -37.88
CA LEU A 30 11.00 -5.35 -38.17
C LEU A 30 10.73 -6.61 -39.00
N LYS A 31 9.65 -7.35 -38.70
CA LYS A 31 9.24 -8.54 -39.48
C LYS A 31 8.93 -8.19 -40.93
N ILE A 32 8.27 -7.06 -41.17
CA ILE A 32 7.94 -6.61 -42.54
C ILE A 32 9.20 -6.19 -43.30
N ARG A 33 10.20 -5.65 -42.59
CA ARG A 33 11.46 -5.18 -43.16
C ARG A 33 12.51 -6.27 -43.33
N GLU A 34 12.19 -7.52 -42.96
CA GLU A 34 13.14 -8.65 -42.94
C GLU A 34 14.41 -8.33 -42.13
N GLU A 35 14.30 -7.45 -41.14
CA GLU A 35 15.40 -7.04 -40.27
C GLU A 35 15.41 -7.89 -38.99
N ASP A 36 16.61 -8.29 -38.57
CA ASP A 36 16.78 -9.08 -37.35
C ASP A 36 16.44 -8.25 -36.10
N PHE A 37 15.55 -8.80 -35.27
CA PHE A 37 15.24 -8.21 -33.97
C PHE A 37 16.47 -8.29 -33.06
N THR A 38 17.17 -7.17 -32.90
CA THR A 38 18.34 -7.10 -32.02
C THR A 38 17.93 -6.60 -30.63
N TYR A 39 17.39 -5.38 -30.54
CA TYR A 39 16.88 -4.79 -29.29
C TYR A 39 15.72 -3.82 -29.56
N PRO A 40 14.83 -3.58 -28.57
CA PRO A 40 13.87 -2.50 -28.63
C PRO A 40 14.56 -1.12 -28.64
N PRO A 41 13.93 -0.08 -29.21
CA PRO A 41 14.45 1.28 -29.12
C PRO A 41 14.56 1.71 -27.65
N ILE A 42 15.64 2.44 -27.31
CA ILE A 42 15.88 2.95 -25.95
C ILE A 42 14.69 3.74 -25.41
N GLN A 43 13.98 4.45 -26.28
CA GLN A 43 12.77 5.20 -25.90
C GLN A 43 11.71 4.30 -25.27
N VAL A 44 11.40 3.16 -25.91
CA VAL A 44 10.41 2.20 -25.39
C VAL A 44 10.89 1.57 -24.08
N VAL A 45 12.19 1.29 -23.95
CA VAL A 45 12.78 0.77 -22.71
C VAL A 45 12.60 1.77 -21.56
N VAL A 46 12.83 3.05 -21.81
CA VAL A 46 12.63 4.12 -20.82
C VAL A 46 11.15 4.27 -20.45
N GLU A 47 10.24 4.21 -21.43
CA GLU A 47 8.80 4.27 -21.16
C GLU A 47 8.32 3.10 -20.29
N VAL A 48 8.78 1.87 -20.57
CA VAL A 48 8.48 0.69 -19.74
C VAL A 48 9.02 0.88 -18.32
N ALA A 49 10.26 1.36 -18.19
CA ALA A 49 10.87 1.57 -16.87
C ALA A 49 10.09 2.60 -16.04
N VAL A 50 9.74 3.75 -16.63
CA VAL A 50 8.99 4.81 -15.94
C VAL A 50 7.58 4.36 -15.60
N SER A 51 6.86 3.73 -16.54
CA SER A 51 5.50 3.23 -16.30
C SER A 51 5.45 2.18 -15.20
N LEU A 52 6.45 1.28 -15.17
CA LEU A 52 6.56 0.25 -14.14
C LEU A 52 6.82 0.86 -12.76
N LEU A 53 7.71 1.85 -12.66
CA LEU A 53 8.00 2.54 -11.41
C LEU A 53 6.76 3.24 -10.85
N LEU A 54 5.99 3.93 -11.70
CA LEU A 54 4.74 4.59 -11.30
C LEU A 54 3.69 3.58 -10.84
N PHE A 55 3.53 2.48 -11.57
CA PHE A 55 2.59 1.42 -11.22
C PHE A 55 2.96 0.74 -9.89
N LEU A 56 4.24 0.39 -9.71
CA LEU A 56 4.74 -0.21 -8.46
C LEU A 56 4.61 0.74 -7.27
N TRP A 57 4.90 2.02 -7.46
CA TRP A 57 4.72 3.03 -6.41
C TRP A 57 3.29 3.05 -5.89
N ALA A 58 2.31 3.07 -6.80
CA ALA A 58 0.91 2.99 -6.44
C ALA A 58 0.56 1.64 -5.79
N ALA A 59 1.03 0.52 -6.35
CA ALA A 59 0.77 -0.82 -5.81
C ALA A 59 1.27 -1.01 -4.38
N LEU A 60 2.34 -0.32 -3.97
CA LEU A 60 2.86 -0.36 -2.60
C LEU A 60 2.09 0.54 -1.64
N LYS A 61 1.48 1.63 -2.12
CA LYS A 61 0.75 2.60 -1.29
C LYS A 61 -0.74 2.32 -1.19
N VAL A 62 -1.33 1.69 -2.21
CA VAL A 62 -2.76 1.37 -2.28
C VAL A 62 -3.23 0.39 -1.20
N PRO A 63 -2.50 -0.67 -0.82
CA PRO A 63 -2.91 -1.62 0.22
C PRO A 63 -3.09 -1.02 1.61
N GLY A 64 -2.77 0.26 1.81
CA GLY A 64 -2.95 0.96 3.07
C GLY A 64 -1.85 0.63 4.07
N SER A 65 -2.02 1.14 5.30
CA SER A 65 -1.05 0.92 6.37
C SER A 65 -1.23 -0.46 6.99
N PHE A 66 -0.12 -1.07 7.40
CA PHE A 66 -0.15 -2.29 8.20
C PHE A 66 -0.90 -2.05 9.52
N LEU A 67 -1.70 -3.03 9.93
CA LEU A 67 -2.38 -3.02 11.22
C LEU A 67 -1.43 -3.52 12.31
N PRO A 68 -1.45 -2.91 13.51
CA PRO A 68 -0.61 -3.37 14.61
C PRO A 68 -1.11 -4.71 15.16
N ILE A 69 -0.18 -5.62 15.41
CA ILE A 69 -0.45 -6.95 15.99
C ILE A 69 -0.66 -6.85 17.51
N LEU A 70 -0.09 -5.82 18.15
CA LEU A 70 -0.16 -5.65 19.60
C LEU A 70 -1.61 -5.39 20.04
N PRO A 71 -2.16 -6.17 21.00
CA PRO A 71 -3.55 -6.03 21.45
C PRO A 71 -3.87 -4.68 22.08
N ASP A 72 -2.87 -4.03 22.68
CA ASP A 72 -2.99 -2.74 23.35
C ASP A 72 -2.55 -1.56 22.47
N ALA A 73 -2.33 -1.79 21.17
CA ALA A 73 -2.08 -0.69 20.25
C ALA A 73 -3.30 0.23 20.17
N GLU A 74 -3.07 1.55 20.08
CA GLU A 74 -4.14 2.56 20.00
C GLU A 74 -5.15 2.28 18.87
N ALA A 75 -4.69 1.74 17.73
CA ALA A 75 -5.58 1.37 16.63
C ALA A 75 -6.48 0.15 16.93
N ASN A 76 -6.17 -0.62 17.98
CA ASN A 76 -6.87 -1.83 18.40
C ASN A 76 -7.70 -1.63 19.67
N ARG A 77 -7.88 -0.38 20.12
CA ARG A 77 -8.55 0.02 21.38
C ARG A 77 -10.02 -0.41 21.51
N VAL A 78 -10.60 -1.02 20.48
CA VAL A 78 -11.98 -1.54 20.48
C VAL A 78 -12.16 -2.65 21.52
N THR A 79 -11.08 -3.38 21.88
CA THR A 79 -11.08 -4.30 23.04
C THR A 79 -11.31 -3.58 24.38
N MET A 80 -11.06 -2.27 24.50
CA MET A 80 -11.44 -1.50 25.69
C MET A 80 -12.92 -1.08 25.69
N LEU A 81 -13.59 -1.05 24.53
CA LEU A 81 -14.98 -0.55 24.42
C LEU A 81 -16.02 -1.54 25.00
N CYS A 82 -15.65 -2.82 25.15
CA CYS A 82 -16.43 -3.82 25.88
C CYS A 82 -16.26 -3.73 27.40
N ALA A 83 -15.52 -2.76 27.94
CA ALA A 83 -15.70 -2.37 29.33
C ALA A 83 -17.09 -1.74 29.42
N ASN A 84 -18.08 -2.58 29.69
CA ASN A 84 -19.44 -2.14 29.97
C ASN A 84 -19.36 -1.35 31.29
N LEU A 85 -18.99 -0.06 31.22
CA LEU A 85 -18.56 0.76 32.36
C LEU A 85 -19.66 0.80 33.44
N ASP A 86 -20.91 0.75 33.00
CA ASP A 86 -22.09 0.69 33.87
C ASP A 86 -22.21 -0.62 34.69
N PHE A 87 -21.49 -1.67 34.28
CA PHE A 87 -21.46 -2.99 34.94
C PHE A 87 -20.06 -3.38 35.42
N MET A 88 -19.18 -2.41 35.62
CA MET A 88 -17.82 -2.67 36.07
C MET A 88 -17.82 -3.27 37.49
N THR A 89 -17.24 -4.45 37.67
CA THR A 89 -17.16 -5.13 38.98
C THR A 89 -15.74 -5.08 39.54
N PHE A 90 -15.62 -4.63 40.79
CA PHE A 90 -14.32 -4.51 41.48
C PHE A 90 -13.84 -5.81 42.14
N ASN A 91 -14.65 -6.88 42.10
CA ASN A 91 -14.29 -8.18 42.66
C ASN A 91 -13.69 -9.10 41.58
N HIS A 92 -12.49 -8.74 41.09
CA HIS A 92 -11.75 -9.53 40.12
C HIS A 92 -10.31 -9.78 40.61
N ARG A 93 -9.59 -10.69 39.95
CA ARG A 93 -8.22 -11.09 40.34
C ARG A 93 -7.20 -9.94 40.34
N GLY A 94 -7.52 -8.84 39.66
CA GLY A 94 -6.74 -7.60 39.66
C GLY A 94 -6.60 -6.95 41.04
N LYS A 95 -7.54 -7.19 41.96
CA LYS A 95 -7.48 -6.73 43.36
C LYS A 95 -6.25 -7.23 44.13
N LEU A 96 -5.61 -8.30 43.66
CA LEU A 96 -4.42 -8.88 44.29
C LEU A 96 -3.12 -8.12 43.95
N PHE A 97 -3.17 -7.20 42.98
CA PHE A 97 -2.01 -6.43 42.55
C PHE A 97 -2.08 -5.03 43.13
N GLU A 98 -0.91 -4.46 43.48
CA GLU A 98 -0.82 -3.09 43.96
C GLU A 98 -1.25 -2.12 42.85
N PRO A 99 -2.04 -1.08 43.16
CA PRO A 99 -2.43 -0.09 42.16
C PRO A 99 -1.20 0.68 41.68
N GLU A 100 -0.94 0.66 40.37
CA GLU A 100 0.07 1.52 39.77
C GLU A 100 -0.40 2.98 39.88
N VAL A 101 0.33 3.78 40.67
CA VAL A 101 0.10 5.22 40.81
C VAL A 101 0.69 5.91 39.56
N GLY A 102 -0.04 5.88 38.46
CA GLY A 102 0.29 6.66 37.28
C GLY A 102 0.02 8.15 37.53
N GLU A 103 1.02 9.02 37.33
CA GLU A 103 0.86 10.46 37.40
C GLU A 103 -0.20 10.93 36.39
N ALA A 104 -1.40 11.24 36.88
CA ALA A 104 -2.44 11.86 36.09
C ALA A 104 -2.01 13.29 35.73
N LYS A 105 -1.44 13.46 34.54
CA LYS A 105 -1.31 14.79 33.92
C LYS A 105 -2.70 15.24 33.47
N PHE A 106 -3.35 16.02 34.32
CA PHE A 106 -4.50 16.82 33.94
C PHE A 106 -4.03 17.92 32.98
N SER A 107 -4.51 17.87 31.74
CA SER A 107 -4.41 18.95 30.76
C SER A 107 -5.69 19.79 30.76
#